data_AF-A0A2H3KPW4-F1
#
_entry.id   AF-A0A2H3KPW4-F1
#
_cell.length_a   1.000
_cell.length_b   1.000
_cell.length_c   1.000
_cell.angle_alpha   90.00
_cell.angle_beta   90.00
_cell.angle_gamma   90.00
#
_symmetry.space_group_name_H-M   'P 1'
#
loop_
_entity.id
_entity.type
_entity.pdbx_description
1 polymer ?
#
loop_
_entity_poly.entity_id
_entity_poly.type
_entity_poly.pdbx_seq_one_letter_code
_entity_poly.pdbx_strand_id
1 'polypeptide(L)'
;MQHFLRLLHWILDLILRQPLLFWSAMGANLIGVVWGGWIWYGPQLAAAPWWAWLFIPDCPAAALWATIAFLGLRYGRDWGWFNAFAAFACIKYGLWTLAFWLRHWSVVGTFEPLEIMLFVSHMGLTAEGVLLALHIGSLSLPVRLSIIGWFALSIWVDYGLGHHPPLTYAVPVAFVFWVATGLTALLGLALLLLPARLEVLEKKL
;
A
#
# COMPACT_ATOMS: atom_id res chain seq x y z
N MET A 1 2.29 -8.09 22.78
CA MET A 1 2.89 -7.05 21.91
C MET A 1 4.33 -7.35 21.51
N GLN A 2 5.26 -7.54 22.46
CA GLN A 2 6.70 -7.72 22.14
C GLN A 2 7.02 -8.96 21.28
N HIS A 3 6.36 -10.11 21.52
CA HIS A 3 6.57 -11.31 20.70
C HIS A 3 6.16 -11.13 19.23
N PHE A 4 5.07 -10.38 19.01
CA PHE A 4 4.58 -10.09 17.67
C PHE A 4 5.55 -9.19 16.90
N LEU A 5 6.05 -8.12 17.53
CA LEU A 5 7.05 -7.26 16.89
C LEU A 5 8.35 -8.02 16.58
N ARG A 6 8.83 -8.89 17.48
CA ARG A 6 9.98 -9.75 17.20
C ARG A 6 9.76 -10.67 16.01
N LEU A 7 8.57 -11.24 15.88
CA LEU A 7 8.20 -12.07 14.73
C LEU A 7 8.27 -11.26 13.43
N LEU A 8 7.72 -10.05 13.40
CA LEU A 8 7.75 -9.21 12.18
C LEU A 8 9.18 -8.84 11.77
N HIS A 9 10.03 -8.46 12.71
CA HIS A 9 11.45 -8.19 12.42
C HIS A 9 12.16 -9.44 11.89
N TRP A 10 11.92 -10.60 12.49
CA TRP A 10 12.47 -11.86 12.00
C TRP A 10 12.01 -12.20 10.58
N ILE A 11 10.73 -12.01 10.26
CA ILE A 11 10.18 -12.20 8.90
C ILE A 11 10.87 -11.24 7.93
N LEU A 12 10.98 -9.96 8.28
CA LEU A 12 11.61 -8.97 7.42
C LEU A 12 13.09 -9.31 7.18
N ASP A 13 13.85 -9.62 8.23
CA ASP A 13 15.24 -10.05 8.14
C ASP A 13 15.39 -11.29 7.25
N LEU A 14 14.49 -12.26 7.39
CA LEU A 14 14.48 -13.47 6.57
C LEU A 14 14.30 -13.12 5.09
N ILE A 15 13.30 -12.30 4.76
CA ILE A 15 13.04 -11.86 3.39
C ILE A 15 14.22 -11.07 2.84
N LEU A 16 14.74 -10.10 3.58
CA LEU A 16 15.83 -9.22 3.12
C LEU A 16 17.15 -9.99 2.93
N ARG A 17 17.45 -10.99 3.76
CA ARG A 17 18.73 -11.71 3.70
C ARG A 17 18.73 -12.88 2.73
N GLN A 18 17.59 -13.57 2.58
CA GLN A 18 17.49 -14.72 1.68
C GLN A 18 17.23 -14.26 0.23
N PRO A 19 18.20 -14.42 -0.70
CA PRO A 19 18.07 -13.86 -2.06
C PRO A 19 16.85 -14.39 -2.82
N LEU A 20 16.53 -15.68 -2.66
CA LEU A 20 15.39 -16.29 -3.34
C LEU A 20 14.07 -15.67 -2.90
N LEU A 21 13.86 -15.49 -1.59
CA LEU A 21 12.63 -14.88 -1.05
C LEU A 21 12.54 -13.42 -1.47
N PHE A 22 13.62 -12.66 -1.32
CA PHE A 22 13.68 -11.26 -1.72
C PHE A 22 13.31 -11.07 -3.18
N TRP A 23 14.04 -11.74 -4.10
CA TRP A 23 13.85 -11.53 -5.52
C TRP A 23 12.52 -12.11 -6.03
N SER A 24 11.98 -13.14 -5.37
CA SER A 24 10.63 -13.62 -5.68
C SER A 24 9.57 -12.59 -5.31
N ALA A 25 9.68 -11.95 -4.14
CA ALA A 25 8.76 -10.88 -3.73
C ALA A 25 8.86 -9.67 -4.67
N MET A 26 10.08 -9.21 -4.99
CA MET A 26 10.29 -8.10 -5.92
C MET A 26 9.80 -8.44 -7.33
N GLY A 27 9.99 -9.69 -7.78
CA GLY A 27 9.46 -10.19 -9.05
C GLY A 27 7.93 -10.21 -9.07
N ALA A 28 7.29 -10.67 -8.00
CA ALA A 28 5.84 -10.62 -7.86
C ALA A 28 5.30 -9.19 -7.91
N ASN A 29 5.96 -8.25 -7.22
CA ASN A 29 5.63 -6.84 -7.31
C ASN A 29 5.75 -6.31 -8.73
N LEU A 30 6.88 -6.56 -9.41
CA LEU A 30 7.09 -6.11 -10.79
C LEU A 30 6.02 -6.67 -11.74
N ILE A 31 5.66 -7.95 -11.60
CA ILE A 31 4.55 -8.54 -12.35
C ILE A 31 3.25 -7.80 -12.04
N GLY A 32 2.94 -7.55 -10.75
CA GLY A 32 1.78 -6.77 -10.33
C GLY A 32 1.76 -5.35 -10.91
N VAL A 33 2.91 -4.67 -10.96
CA VAL A 33 3.06 -3.33 -11.54
C VAL A 33 2.75 -3.35 -13.03
N VAL A 34 3.39 -4.25 -13.79
CA VAL A 34 3.24 -4.32 -15.25
C VAL A 34 1.85 -4.82 -15.63
N TRP A 35 1.44 -5.95 -15.07
CA TRP A 35 0.15 -6.57 -15.37
C TRP A 35 -1.00 -5.70 -14.89
N GLY A 36 -0.98 -5.23 -13.64
CA GLY A 36 -2.03 -4.37 -13.09
C GLY A 36 -2.06 -3.01 -13.76
N GLY A 37 -0.91 -2.38 -13.95
CA GLY A 37 -0.81 -1.08 -14.63
C GLY A 37 -1.31 -1.11 -16.07
N TRP A 38 -0.99 -2.18 -16.82
CA TRP A 38 -1.39 -2.30 -18.22
C TRP A 38 -2.81 -2.82 -18.41
N ILE A 39 -3.18 -3.91 -17.74
CA ILE A 39 -4.46 -4.59 -17.99
C ILE A 39 -5.59 -3.96 -17.20
N TRP A 40 -5.36 -3.61 -15.93
CA TRP A 40 -6.40 -3.05 -15.09
C TRP A 40 -6.57 -1.54 -15.32
N TYR A 41 -5.46 -0.81 -15.36
CA TYR A 41 -5.48 0.66 -15.44
C TYR A 41 -5.17 1.21 -16.84
N GLY A 42 -4.66 0.41 -17.77
CA GLY A 42 -4.21 0.88 -19.09
C GLY A 42 -5.28 1.66 -19.88
N PRO A 43 -6.52 1.14 -20.02
CA PRO A 43 -7.59 1.88 -20.69
C PRO A 43 -7.91 3.23 -20.02
N GLN A 44 -7.87 3.27 -18.69
CA GLN A 44 -8.12 4.49 -17.92
C GLN A 44 -6.98 5.50 -18.07
N LEU A 45 -5.72 5.05 -18.02
CA LEU A 45 -4.54 5.88 -18.24
C LEU A 45 -4.54 6.50 -19.65
N ALA A 46 -4.89 5.70 -20.67
CA ALA A 46 -4.97 6.18 -22.05
C ALA A 46 -6.03 7.27 -22.27
N ALA A 47 -7.12 7.24 -21.49
CA ALA A 47 -8.20 8.23 -21.57
C ALA A 47 -8.01 9.43 -20.63
N ALA A 48 -7.08 9.34 -19.67
CA ALA A 48 -6.87 10.35 -18.65
C ALA A 48 -5.82 11.40 -19.05
N PRO A 49 -5.92 12.64 -18.54
CA PRO A 49 -4.85 13.62 -18.70
C PRO A 49 -3.57 13.14 -18.02
N TRP A 50 -2.42 13.49 -18.58
CA TRP A 50 -1.11 12.97 -18.17
C TRP A 50 -0.78 13.22 -16.68
N TRP A 51 -1.29 14.29 -16.07
CA TRP A 51 -1.05 14.57 -14.65
C TRP A 51 -1.73 13.56 -13.73
N ALA A 52 -2.86 12.97 -14.16
CA ALA A 52 -3.64 12.02 -13.35
C ALA A 52 -2.95 10.65 -13.27
N TRP A 53 -1.99 10.38 -14.15
CA TRP A 53 -1.21 9.14 -14.16
C TRP A 53 -0.42 8.91 -12.87
N LEU A 54 -0.21 9.97 -12.09
CA LEU A 54 0.46 9.89 -10.79
C LEU A 54 -0.44 9.29 -9.69
N PHE A 55 -1.76 9.35 -9.87
CA PHE A 55 -2.76 8.91 -8.88
C PHE A 55 -3.55 7.69 -9.35
N ILE A 56 -3.82 7.56 -10.65
CA ILE A 56 -4.62 6.45 -11.21
C ILE A 56 -4.09 5.06 -10.86
N PRO A 57 -2.78 4.74 -11.03
CA PRO A 57 -2.31 3.36 -10.89
C PRO A 57 -2.08 3.01 -9.41
N ASP A 58 -3.11 3.09 -8.56
CA ASP A 58 -3.10 2.88 -7.11
C ASP A 58 -2.18 1.73 -6.62
N CYS A 59 -2.66 0.48 -6.71
CA CYS A 59 -1.93 -0.70 -6.23
C CYS A 59 -0.64 -0.98 -7.02
N PRO A 60 -0.60 -0.81 -8.36
CA PRO A 60 0.64 -0.91 -9.12
C PRO A 60 1.72 0.08 -8.64
N ALA A 61 1.36 1.32 -8.35
CA ALA A 61 2.29 2.31 -7.84
C ALA A 61 2.72 1.99 -6.41
N ALA A 62 1.80 1.50 -5.57
CA ALA A 62 2.12 0.99 -4.23
C ALA A 62 3.20 -0.11 -4.25
N ALA A 63 3.02 -1.13 -5.10
CA ALA A 63 3.98 -2.21 -5.26
C ALA A 63 5.33 -1.71 -5.82
N LEU A 64 5.32 -0.70 -6.70
CA LEU A 64 6.54 -0.08 -7.19
C LEU A 64 7.29 0.65 -6.05
N TRP A 65 6.59 1.46 -5.25
CA TRP A 65 7.20 2.16 -4.13
C TRP A 65 7.74 1.18 -3.08
N ALA A 66 7.00 0.10 -2.79
CA ALA A 66 7.47 -0.96 -1.91
C ALA A 66 8.75 -1.63 -2.45
N THR A 67 8.78 -1.94 -3.74
CA THR A 67 9.96 -2.53 -4.40
C THR A 67 11.18 -1.63 -4.24
N ILE A 68 11.03 -0.33 -4.48
CA ILE A 68 12.12 0.64 -4.31
C ILE A 68 12.56 0.72 -2.84
N ALA A 69 11.63 0.71 -1.90
CA ALA A 69 11.92 0.77 -0.47
C ALA A 69 12.69 -0.48 0.01
N PHE A 70 12.23 -1.68 -0.37
CA PHE A 70 12.90 -2.93 -0.05
C PHE A 70 14.27 -3.08 -0.71
N LEU A 71 14.44 -2.59 -1.94
CA LEU A 71 15.77 -2.49 -2.56
C LEU A 71 16.68 -1.57 -1.76
N GLY A 72 16.18 -0.41 -1.32
CA GLY A 72 16.88 0.46 -0.40
C GLY A 72 17.37 -0.30 0.83
N LEU A 73 16.44 -0.92 1.57
CA LEU A 73 16.74 -1.68 2.78
C LEU A 73 17.76 -2.80 2.55
N ARG A 74 17.61 -3.58 1.48
CA ARG A 74 18.54 -4.66 1.14
C ARG A 74 19.98 -4.16 0.91
N TYR A 75 20.14 -2.97 0.34
CA TYR A 75 21.45 -2.37 0.07
C TYR A 75 21.88 -1.36 1.14
N GLY A 76 21.30 -1.43 2.35
CA GLY A 76 21.72 -0.62 3.50
C GLY A 76 21.29 0.85 3.40
N ARG A 77 20.29 1.17 2.57
CA ARG A 77 19.68 2.51 2.47
C ARG A 77 18.32 2.51 3.14
N ASP A 78 18.24 3.17 4.29
CA ASP A 78 16.99 3.34 5.02
C ASP A 78 16.47 4.78 4.85
N TRP A 79 15.47 4.94 3.97
CA TRP A 79 14.81 6.22 3.72
C TRP A 79 13.51 6.30 4.52
N GLY A 80 13.62 6.60 5.82
CA GLY A 80 12.48 6.53 6.74
C GLY A 80 11.19 7.22 6.28
N TRP A 81 11.26 8.36 5.59
CA TRP A 81 10.08 9.03 5.04
C TRP A 81 9.47 8.29 3.84
N PHE A 82 10.31 7.71 2.98
CA PHE A 82 9.88 6.96 1.81
C PHE A 82 9.31 5.60 2.22
N ASN A 83 9.92 4.95 3.23
CA ASN A 83 9.35 3.75 3.85
C ASN A 83 7.97 4.04 4.43
N ALA A 84 7.77 5.19 5.09
CA ALA A 84 6.46 5.61 5.58
C ALA A 84 5.45 5.82 4.45
N PHE A 85 5.85 6.48 3.37
CA PHE A 85 5.00 6.70 2.20
C PHE A 85 4.61 5.38 1.53
N ALA A 86 5.57 4.49 1.28
CA ALA A 86 5.35 3.18 0.68
C ALA A 86 4.49 2.27 1.58
N ALA A 87 4.75 2.27 2.90
CA ALA A 87 3.93 1.54 3.87
C ALA A 87 2.48 2.02 3.86
N PHE A 88 2.27 3.34 3.86
CA PHE A 88 0.94 3.94 3.80
C PHE A 88 0.21 3.52 2.52
N ALA A 89 0.86 3.63 1.35
CA ALA A 89 0.28 3.22 0.07
C ALA A 89 -0.13 1.74 0.10
N CYS A 90 0.79 0.85 0.49
CA CYS A 90 0.58 -0.59 0.47
C CYS A 90 -0.57 -1.01 1.40
N ILE A 91 -0.61 -0.48 2.61
CA ILE A 91 -1.68 -0.80 3.56
C ILE A 91 -3.01 -0.22 3.07
N LYS A 92 -3.05 1.05 2.62
CA LYS A 92 -4.27 1.70 2.13
C LYS A 92 -4.86 0.91 0.96
N TYR A 93 -4.09 0.72 -0.09
CA TYR A 93 -4.58 0.14 -1.34
C TYR A 93 -4.77 -1.37 -1.27
N GLY A 94 -3.93 -2.06 -0.49
CA GLY A 94 -4.13 -3.46 -0.17
C GLY A 94 -5.46 -3.69 0.56
N LEU A 95 -5.68 -3.03 1.70
CA LEU A 95 -6.93 -3.17 2.48
C LEU A 95 -8.16 -2.69 1.72
N TRP A 96 -8.05 -1.61 0.93
CA TRP A 96 -9.14 -1.15 0.07
C TRP A 96 -9.57 -2.25 -0.90
N THR A 97 -8.61 -2.94 -1.53
CA THR A 97 -8.87 -4.01 -2.48
C THR A 97 -9.46 -5.24 -1.80
N LEU A 98 -9.02 -5.58 -0.58
CA LEU A 98 -9.65 -6.63 0.22
C LEU A 98 -11.13 -6.29 0.52
N ALA A 99 -11.40 -5.07 0.95
CA ALA A 99 -12.77 -4.62 1.22
C ALA A 99 -13.65 -4.62 -0.04
N PHE A 100 -13.09 -4.22 -1.19
CA PHE A 100 -13.75 -4.26 -2.49
C PHE A 100 -14.21 -5.67 -2.85
N TRP A 101 -13.30 -6.65 -2.82
CA TRP A 101 -13.63 -8.03 -3.21
C TRP A 101 -14.55 -8.72 -2.20
N LEU A 102 -14.37 -8.50 -0.90
CA LEU A 102 -15.30 -8.99 0.12
C LEU A 102 -16.72 -8.44 -0.11
N ARG A 103 -16.84 -7.15 -0.46
CA ARG A 103 -18.13 -6.55 -0.80
C ARG A 103 -18.71 -7.17 -2.07
N HIS A 104 -17.90 -7.34 -3.10
CA HIS A 104 -18.32 -7.98 -4.35
C HIS A 104 -18.90 -9.37 -4.09
N TRP A 105 -18.15 -10.25 -3.42
CA TRP A 105 -18.57 -11.62 -3.11
C TRP A 105 -19.79 -11.69 -2.19
N SER A 106 -19.98 -10.72 -1.30
CA SER A 106 -21.18 -10.64 -0.46
C SER A 106 -22.48 -10.43 -1.25
N VAL A 107 -22.37 -9.92 -2.49
CA VAL A 107 -23.52 -9.65 -3.37
C VAL A 107 -23.63 -10.69 -4.47
N VAL A 108 -22.51 -11.06 -5.10
CA VAL A 108 -22.51 -11.99 -6.24
C VAL A 108 -22.59 -13.45 -5.78
N GLY A 109 -21.99 -13.79 -4.63
CA GLY A 109 -22.04 -15.14 -4.04
C GLY A 109 -21.12 -16.18 -4.70
N THR A 110 -20.39 -15.81 -5.75
CA THR A 110 -19.39 -16.66 -6.43
C THR A 110 -18.00 -16.04 -6.33
N PHE A 111 -16.97 -16.85 -6.54
CA PHE A 111 -15.58 -16.43 -6.49
C PHE A 111 -14.88 -16.86 -7.78
N GLU A 112 -14.40 -15.91 -8.57
CA GLU A 112 -13.65 -16.21 -9.79
C GLU A 112 -12.14 -16.31 -9.50
N PRO A 113 -11.37 -17.15 -10.23
CA PRO A 113 -9.94 -17.34 -9.98
C PRO A 113 -9.12 -16.05 -9.99
N LEU A 114 -9.47 -15.12 -10.90
CA LEU A 114 -8.79 -13.82 -10.98
C LEU A 114 -9.03 -12.96 -9.73
N GLU A 115 -10.24 -12.98 -9.20
CA GLU A 115 -10.64 -12.21 -8.01
C GLU A 115 -9.92 -12.74 -6.79
N ILE A 116 -9.82 -14.07 -6.65
CA ILE A 116 -9.06 -14.71 -5.58
C ILE A 116 -7.58 -14.35 -5.69
N MET A 117 -7.00 -14.41 -6.90
CA MET A 117 -5.61 -14.02 -7.14
C MET A 117 -5.37 -12.55 -6.74
N LEU A 118 -6.27 -11.64 -7.13
CA LEU A 118 -6.20 -10.24 -6.74
C LEU A 118 -6.35 -10.06 -5.23
N PHE A 119 -7.30 -10.74 -4.59
CA PHE A 119 -7.48 -10.67 -3.16
C PHE A 119 -6.21 -11.12 -2.41
N VAL A 120 -5.67 -12.29 -2.75
CA VAL A 120 -4.48 -12.85 -2.10
C VAL A 120 -3.24 -12.00 -2.37
N SER A 121 -3.05 -11.49 -3.59
CA SER A 121 -1.90 -10.62 -3.89
C SER A 121 -1.96 -9.31 -3.10
N HIS A 122 -3.15 -8.77 -2.84
CA HIS A 122 -3.32 -7.55 -2.05
C HIS A 122 -3.22 -7.80 -0.54
N MET A 123 -3.42 -9.04 -0.06
CA MET A 123 -2.98 -9.42 1.29
C MET A 123 -1.45 -9.36 1.39
N GLY A 124 -0.75 -9.85 0.37
CA GLY A 124 0.70 -9.73 0.26
C GLY A 124 1.16 -8.27 0.27
N LEU A 125 0.56 -7.42 -0.56
CA LEU A 125 0.84 -5.99 -0.58
C LEU A 125 0.59 -5.32 0.78
N THR A 126 -0.51 -5.65 1.45
CA THR A 126 -0.78 -5.14 2.80
C THR A 126 0.31 -5.59 3.79
N ALA A 127 0.75 -6.84 3.72
CA ALA A 127 1.81 -7.38 4.57
C ALA A 127 3.15 -6.67 4.32
N GLU A 128 3.50 -6.42 3.06
CA GLU A 128 4.68 -5.62 2.70
C GLU A 128 4.65 -4.23 3.35
N GLY A 129 3.48 -3.56 3.31
CA GLY A 129 3.32 -2.27 3.98
C GLY A 129 3.52 -2.33 5.49
N VAL A 130 3.04 -3.40 6.15
CA VAL A 130 3.27 -3.64 7.58
C VAL A 130 4.75 -3.88 7.88
N LEU A 131 5.46 -4.60 7.02
CA LEU A 131 6.90 -4.83 7.18
C LEU A 131 7.70 -3.54 6.98
N LEU A 132 7.37 -2.73 5.97
CA LEU A 132 7.98 -1.41 5.76
C LEU A 132 7.71 -0.44 6.92
N ALA A 133 6.57 -0.59 7.60
CA ALA A 133 6.24 0.22 8.76
C ALA A 133 7.26 0.08 9.92
N LEU A 134 8.01 -1.03 9.97
CA LEU A 134 9.10 -1.24 10.95
C LEU A 134 10.30 -0.31 10.71
N HIS A 135 10.49 0.15 9.48
CA HIS A 135 11.58 1.04 9.06
C HIS A 135 11.10 2.48 8.81
N ILE A 136 10.02 2.90 9.46
CA ILE A 136 9.64 4.31 9.48
C ILE A 136 10.58 5.05 10.42
N GLY A 137 11.39 5.94 9.85
CA GLY A 137 12.31 6.79 10.61
C GLY A 137 11.60 7.91 11.38
N SER A 138 12.39 8.77 12.03
CA SER A 138 11.86 9.99 12.67
C SER A 138 11.34 10.97 11.61
N LEU A 139 10.03 11.21 11.62
CA LEU A 139 9.39 12.14 10.68
C LEU A 139 9.04 13.45 11.37
N SER A 140 9.40 14.56 10.73
CA SER A 140 8.91 15.89 11.11
C SER A 140 7.41 16.01 10.81
N LEU A 141 6.72 16.92 11.51
CA LEU A 141 5.29 17.15 11.29
C LEU A 141 4.97 17.54 9.82
N PRO A 142 5.74 18.42 9.14
CA PRO A 142 5.49 18.72 7.73
C PRO A 142 5.53 17.48 6.84
N VAL A 143 6.50 16.58 7.03
CA VAL A 143 6.60 15.34 6.23
C VAL A 143 5.37 14.45 6.44
N ARG A 144 4.92 14.30 7.69
CA ARG A 144 3.70 13.53 8.00
C ARG A 144 2.48 14.13 7.31
N LEU A 145 2.32 15.45 7.39
CA LEU A 145 1.22 16.16 6.74
C LEU A 145 1.29 16.07 5.22
N SER A 146 2.47 16.09 4.61
CA SER A 146 2.64 15.89 3.16
C SER A 146 2.22 14.50 2.72
N ILE A 147 2.58 13.44 3.46
CA ILE A 147 2.15 12.07 3.16
C ILE A 147 0.63 11.96 3.28
N ILE A 148 0.04 12.47 4.37
CA ILE A 148 -1.42 12.47 4.57
C ILE A 148 -2.13 13.25 3.46
N GLY A 149 -1.61 14.44 3.15
CA GLY A 149 -2.13 15.31 2.10
C GLY A 149 -2.11 14.65 0.73
N TRP A 150 -1.06 13.88 0.42
CA TRP A 150 -0.98 13.10 -0.82
C TRP A 150 -2.13 12.09 -0.95
N PHE A 151 -2.37 11.28 0.09
CA PHE A 151 -3.43 10.26 0.04
C PHE A 151 -4.83 10.85 0.21
N ALA A 152 -4.96 12.03 0.82
CA ALA A 152 -6.21 12.80 0.81
C ALA A 152 -6.49 13.39 -0.59
N LEU A 153 -5.46 13.90 -1.27
CA LEU A 153 -5.56 14.35 -2.65
C LEU A 153 -5.92 13.19 -3.59
N SER A 154 -5.37 12.00 -3.37
CA SER A 154 -5.73 10.81 -4.16
C SER A 154 -7.23 10.52 -4.08
N ILE A 155 -7.86 10.61 -2.89
CA ILE A 155 -9.31 10.43 -2.74
C ILE A 155 -10.09 11.44 -3.59
N TRP A 156 -9.65 12.70 -3.60
CA TRP A 156 -10.30 13.73 -4.41
C TRP A 156 -10.13 13.46 -5.91
N VAL A 157 -8.96 13.01 -6.36
CA VAL A 157 -8.74 12.63 -7.76
C VAL A 157 -9.63 11.43 -8.13
N ASP A 158 -9.67 10.40 -7.30
CA ASP A 158 -10.40 9.17 -7.56
C ASP A 158 -11.93 9.41 -7.61
N TYR A 159 -12.46 10.03 -6.57
CA TYR A 159 -13.91 10.11 -6.37
C TYR A 159 -14.50 11.49 -6.65
N GLY A 160 -13.71 12.55 -6.55
CA GLY A 160 -14.12 13.91 -6.89
C GLY A 160 -14.00 14.22 -8.38
N LEU A 161 -12.95 13.70 -9.04
CA LEU A 161 -12.74 13.85 -10.49
C LEU A 161 -13.11 12.60 -11.30
N GLY A 162 -13.46 11.49 -10.64
CA GLY A 162 -13.92 10.27 -11.31
C GLY A 162 -12.80 9.38 -11.86
N HIS A 163 -11.58 9.51 -11.35
CA HIS A 163 -10.44 8.66 -11.72
C HIS A 163 -10.27 7.40 -10.85
N HIS A 164 -11.30 7.02 -10.08
CA HIS A 164 -11.26 5.83 -9.23
C HIS A 164 -11.03 4.54 -10.04
N PRO A 165 -10.55 3.46 -9.40
CA PRO A 165 -10.38 2.17 -10.07
C PRO A 165 -11.68 1.65 -10.70
N PRO A 166 -11.59 0.82 -11.75
CA PRO A 166 -12.74 0.11 -12.30
C PRO A 166 -13.49 -0.67 -11.20
N LEU A 167 -14.80 -0.45 -11.10
CA LEU A 167 -15.67 -1.10 -10.11
C LEU A 167 -16.58 -2.11 -10.79
N THR A 168 -17.06 -3.09 -10.01
CA THR A 168 -18.13 -4.00 -10.44
C THR A 168 -19.50 -3.43 -10.08
N TYR A 169 -20.56 -3.93 -10.71
CA TYR A 169 -21.94 -3.55 -10.38
C TYR A 169 -22.32 -3.83 -8.91
N ALA A 170 -21.63 -4.78 -8.28
CA ALA A 170 -21.86 -5.20 -6.90
C ALA A 170 -21.28 -4.24 -5.84
N VAL A 171 -20.38 -3.35 -6.24
CA VAL A 171 -19.65 -2.46 -5.32
C VAL A 171 -19.96 -0.99 -5.63
N PRO A 172 -20.83 -0.34 -4.84
CA PRO A 172 -21.17 1.07 -5.06
C PRO A 172 -19.97 2.00 -4.85
N VAL A 173 -19.87 3.07 -5.64
CA VAL A 173 -18.84 4.13 -5.49
C VAL A 173 -18.80 4.69 -4.06
N ALA A 174 -19.98 4.90 -3.45
CA ALA A 174 -20.06 5.39 -2.07
C ALA A 174 -19.36 4.46 -1.06
N PHE A 175 -19.43 3.14 -1.26
CA PHE A 175 -18.78 2.18 -0.37
C PHE A 175 -17.26 2.33 -0.44
N VAL A 176 -16.69 2.28 -1.64
CA VAL A 176 -15.24 2.37 -1.83
C VAL A 176 -14.69 3.75 -1.47
N PHE A 177 -15.46 4.82 -1.67
CA PHE A 177 -15.11 6.16 -1.20
C PHE A 177 -14.95 6.21 0.32
N TRP A 178 -15.91 5.66 1.07
CA TRP A 178 -15.84 5.65 2.54
C TRP A 178 -14.73 4.75 3.06
N VAL A 179 -14.48 3.62 2.41
CA VAL A 179 -13.32 2.76 2.73
C VAL A 179 -12.01 3.53 2.51
N ALA A 180 -11.84 4.18 1.34
CA ALA A 180 -10.62 4.94 1.05
C ALA A 180 -10.40 6.09 2.03
N THR A 181 -11.47 6.82 2.36
CA THR A 181 -11.47 7.92 3.33
C THR A 181 -11.14 7.44 4.73
N GLY A 182 -11.82 6.38 5.20
CA GLY A 182 -11.59 5.79 6.51
C GLY A 182 -10.16 5.27 6.67
N LEU A 183 -9.65 4.53 5.69
CA LEU A 183 -8.26 4.05 5.70
C LEU A 183 -7.25 5.21 5.71
N THR A 184 -7.47 6.24 4.90
CA THR A 184 -6.59 7.42 4.86
C THR A 184 -6.61 8.17 6.20
N ALA A 185 -7.78 8.33 6.82
CA ALA A 185 -7.91 8.96 8.13
C ALA A 185 -7.23 8.15 9.25
N LEU A 186 -7.44 6.83 9.28
CA LEU A 186 -6.85 5.94 10.27
C LEU A 186 -5.33 5.87 10.14
N LEU A 187 -4.81 5.68 8.93
CA LEU A 187 -3.38 5.66 8.67
C LEU A 187 -2.74 7.03 8.90
N GLY A 188 -3.45 8.11 8.57
CA GLY A 188 -3.00 9.47 8.86
C GLY A 188 -2.92 9.74 10.35
N LEU A 189 -3.92 9.32 11.13
CA LEU A 189 -3.88 9.41 12.58
C LEU A 189 -2.73 8.57 13.15
N ALA A 190 -2.56 7.33 12.70
CA ALA A 190 -1.45 6.48 13.12
C ALA A 190 -0.10 7.14 12.82
N LEU A 191 0.04 7.73 11.62
CA LEU A 191 1.24 8.45 11.23
C LEU A 191 1.46 9.71 12.08
N LEU A 192 0.43 10.41 12.55
CA LEU A 192 0.59 11.55 13.46
C LEU A 192 0.97 11.13 14.88
N LEU A 193 0.47 9.97 15.33
CA LEU A 193 0.72 9.42 16.67
C LEU A 193 2.08 8.69 16.78
N LEU A 194 2.70 8.34 15.66
CA LEU A 194 4.02 7.71 15.66
C LEU A 194 5.04 8.64 16.36
N PRO A 195 5.78 8.17 17.38
CA PRO A 195 6.66 9.01 18.17
C PRO A 195 7.73 9.70 17.30
N ALA A 196 8.02 10.98 17.59
CA ALA A 196 8.97 11.78 16.81
C ALA A 196 10.43 11.31 16.93
N ARG A 197 10.75 10.49 17.93
CA ARG A 197 12.06 9.85 18.13
C ARG A 197 11.86 8.41 18.61
N LEU A 198 12.43 7.46 17.88
CA LEU A 198 12.52 6.05 18.30
C LEU A 198 13.59 5.80 19.39
N GLU A 199 14.28 6.85 19.86
CA GLU A 199 15.39 6.81 20.84
C GLU A 199 15.06 6.16 22.21
N VAL A 200 13.82 5.79 22.49
CA VAL A 200 13.40 5.28 23.81
C VAL A 200 13.30 3.75 23.87
N LEU A 201 13.31 3.03 22.73
CA LEU A 201 13.18 1.56 22.74
C LEU A 201 14.51 0.80 22.66
N GLU A 202 15.57 1.39 22.09
CA GLU A 202 16.89 0.74 22.05
C GLU A 202 17.64 0.76 23.39
N LYS A 203 17.33 1.69 24.30
CA LYS A 203 17.95 1.71 25.64
C LYS A 203 17.36 0.70 26.63
N LYS A 204 16.47 -0.20 26.17
CA LYS A 204 15.86 -1.26 27.00
C LYS A 204 15.83 -2.64 26.32
N LEU A 205 16.54 -2.81 25.21
CA LEU A 205 16.84 -4.12 24.61
C LEU A 205 18.31 -4.47 24.85
#